data_AF-A0A383BY63-F1
#
_entry.id   AF-A0A383BY63-F1
#
_cell.length_a   1.000
_cell.length_b   1.000
_cell.length_c   1.000
_cell.angle_alpha   90.00
_cell.angle_beta   90.00
_cell.angle_gamma   90.00
#
_symmetry.space_group_name_H-M   'P 1'
#
loop_
_entity.id
_entity.type
_entity.pdbx_description
1 polymer ?
#
loop_
_entity_poly.entity_id
_entity_poly.type
_entity_poly.pdbx_seq_one_letter_code
_entity_poly.pdbx_strand_id
1 'polypeptide(L)'
;GGIYYTHMRDEARQLLPAVREAIRVGAEADMPVHINHFKAMGVDNWGQTVQSLALVDSARAHGIDVKVDLYPYMAGSAGSSVLFPQWVLAGGQDSFRVRVTDPTTRSRVEKETEDWMHRDWTGGDLSRIQFRRLRAFPGYDGKRMSDLAADRGLPNNDKTGVQLAIELQLAGGFSAIYHFMDEADVTRIMQHPFAMFETDGDPVGYGIGFPHPRSYGTFPRILGRYVRDLNVLTLEEAIRKMTS
;
A
#
# COMPACT_ATOMS: atom_id res chain seq x y z
N GLY A 1 23.33 -10.16 16.46
CA GLY A 1 21.99 -10.75 16.29
C GLY A 1 21.41 -10.33 14.95
N GLY A 2 20.26 -10.88 14.58
CA GLY A 2 19.48 -10.48 13.39
C GLY A 2 18.38 -9.44 13.71
N ILE A 3 17.55 -9.11 12.73
CA ILE A 3 16.42 -8.17 12.85
C ILE A 3 15.14 -8.85 12.34
N TYR A 4 14.01 -8.64 13.02
CA TYR A 4 12.68 -9.02 12.52
C TYR A 4 12.14 -7.90 11.63
N TYR A 5 12.18 -8.10 10.32
CA TYR A 5 11.66 -7.17 9.32
C TYR A 5 10.29 -7.64 8.81
N THR A 6 9.30 -6.76 8.75
CA THR A 6 7.92 -7.17 8.43
C THR A 6 7.16 -6.16 7.57
N HIS A 7 6.54 -6.65 6.50
CA HIS A 7 5.33 -6.04 5.95
C HIS A 7 4.18 -6.58 6.81
N MET A 8 3.53 -5.69 7.56
CA MET A 8 2.52 -6.09 8.53
C MET A 8 1.33 -6.79 7.87
N ARG A 9 0.58 -7.55 8.67
CA ARG A 9 -0.58 -8.30 8.20
C ARG A 9 -1.67 -7.42 7.57
N ASP A 10 -1.81 -6.19 8.04
CA ASP A 10 -2.78 -5.22 7.58
C ASP A 10 -2.26 -3.80 7.83
N GLU A 11 -2.51 -2.90 6.88
CA GLU A 11 -2.10 -1.49 6.95
C GLU A 11 -3.32 -0.55 6.81
N ALA A 12 -4.52 -1.12 6.82
CA ALA A 12 -5.81 -0.44 6.67
C ALA A 12 -6.62 -0.60 7.96
N ARG A 13 -7.79 -1.25 7.88
CA ARG A 13 -8.76 -1.38 8.98
C ARG A 13 -8.25 -2.15 10.20
N GLN A 14 -7.15 -2.91 10.10
CA GLN A 14 -6.51 -3.64 11.20
C GLN A 14 -5.08 -3.13 11.46
N LEU A 15 -4.75 -1.89 11.09
CA LEU A 15 -3.44 -1.29 11.33
C LEU A 15 -2.97 -1.40 12.79
N LEU A 16 -3.79 -0.98 13.77
CA LEU A 16 -3.36 -0.99 15.17
C LEU A 16 -3.13 -2.41 15.73
N PRO A 17 -4.03 -3.39 15.50
CA PRO A 17 -3.73 -4.80 15.79
C PRO A 17 -2.46 -5.31 15.11
N ALA A 18 -2.22 -4.95 13.85
CA ALA A 18 -1.06 -5.42 13.08
C ALA A 18 0.27 -4.86 13.62
N VAL A 19 0.28 -3.58 14.04
CA VAL A 19 1.44 -2.98 14.74
C VAL A 19 1.70 -3.68 16.08
N ARG A 20 0.65 -3.97 16.85
CA ARG A 20 0.77 -4.74 18.10
C ARG A 20 1.29 -6.15 17.87
N GLU A 21 0.86 -6.82 16.79
CA GLU A 21 1.39 -8.13 16.40
C GLU A 21 2.90 -8.05 16.14
N ALA A 22 3.36 -7.07 15.35
CA ALA A 22 4.78 -6.92 15.04
C ALA A 22 5.64 -6.66 16.29
N ILE A 23 5.18 -5.78 17.18
CA ILE A 23 5.85 -5.48 18.46
C ILE A 23 5.92 -6.73 19.35
N ARG A 24 4.80 -7.46 19.48
CA ARG A 24 4.72 -8.68 20.29
C ARG A 24 5.69 -9.75 19.76
N VAL A 25 5.74 -9.96 18.45
CA VAL A 25 6.68 -10.92 17.83
C VAL A 25 8.12 -10.57 18.16
N GLY A 26 8.51 -9.30 18.04
CA GLY A 26 9.86 -8.84 18.42
C GLY A 26 10.18 -9.06 19.89
N ALA A 27 9.24 -8.73 20.77
CA ALA A 27 9.41 -8.91 22.21
C ALA A 27 9.53 -10.38 22.61
N GLU A 28 8.67 -11.26 22.07
CA GLU A 28 8.72 -12.71 22.34
C GLU A 28 9.99 -13.36 21.77
N ALA A 29 10.53 -12.82 20.68
CA ALA A 29 11.75 -13.32 20.04
C ALA A 29 13.05 -12.69 20.59
N ASP A 30 12.96 -11.68 21.47
CA ASP A 30 14.09 -10.86 21.91
C ASP A 30 14.90 -10.28 20.73
N MET A 31 14.18 -9.72 19.74
CA MET A 31 14.77 -9.19 18.51
C MET A 31 14.32 -7.76 18.22
N PRO A 32 15.21 -6.91 17.65
CA PRO A 32 14.81 -5.63 17.07
C PRO A 32 13.75 -5.83 15.98
N VAL A 33 12.77 -4.93 15.94
CA VAL A 33 11.66 -4.92 14.98
C VAL A 33 11.84 -3.78 13.99
N HIS A 34 11.68 -4.11 12.72
CA HIS A 34 11.59 -3.13 11.64
C HIS A 34 10.27 -3.32 10.90
N ILE A 35 9.38 -2.35 11.04
CA ILE A 35 8.12 -2.33 10.30
C ILE A 35 8.33 -1.60 8.97
N ASN A 36 8.23 -2.36 7.88
CA ASN A 36 8.41 -1.85 6.52
C ASN A 36 7.28 -0.92 6.10
N HIS A 37 7.61 0.06 5.27
CA HIS A 37 6.79 1.02 4.55
C HIS A 37 5.54 1.44 5.34
N PHE A 38 5.75 1.88 6.57
CA PHE A 38 4.69 2.16 7.53
C PHE A 38 3.71 3.19 6.97
N LYS A 39 2.41 2.90 7.10
CA LYS A 39 1.35 3.72 6.52
C LYS A 39 -0.01 3.43 7.15
N ALA A 40 -0.96 4.33 6.91
CA ALA A 40 -2.38 4.06 7.05
C ALA A 40 -3.03 4.12 5.65
N MET A 41 -3.68 3.03 5.26
CA MET A 41 -4.29 2.88 3.93
C MET A 41 -5.80 2.99 3.96
N GLY A 42 -6.37 3.60 2.93
CA GLY A 42 -7.81 3.72 2.76
C GLY A 42 -8.37 4.93 3.49
N VAL A 43 -9.36 5.57 2.87
CA VAL A 43 -9.92 6.87 3.32
C VAL A 43 -10.46 6.81 4.76
N ASP A 44 -10.96 5.65 5.17
CA ASP A 44 -11.49 5.41 6.51
C ASP A 44 -10.39 5.39 7.59
N ASN A 45 -9.14 5.16 7.20
CA ASN A 45 -8.02 4.95 8.13
C ASN A 45 -7.04 6.14 8.17
N TRP A 46 -7.26 7.17 7.35
CA TRP A 46 -6.42 8.36 7.37
C TRP A 46 -6.42 9.01 8.75
N GLY A 47 -5.22 9.39 9.22
CA GLY A 47 -5.00 9.91 10.58
C GLY A 47 -4.68 8.84 11.62
N GLN A 48 -4.91 7.54 11.35
CA GLN A 48 -4.54 6.47 12.30
C GLN A 48 -3.02 6.35 12.52
N THR A 49 -2.20 7.02 11.71
CA THR A 49 -0.75 7.11 11.99
C THR A 49 -0.46 7.78 13.34
N VAL A 50 -1.35 8.63 13.87
CA VAL A 50 -1.24 9.17 15.24
C VAL A 50 -1.21 8.04 16.28
N GLN A 51 -2.19 7.13 16.23
CA GLN A 51 -2.32 6.06 17.20
C GLN A 51 -1.30 4.94 16.97
N SER A 52 -0.99 4.63 15.71
CA SER A 52 -0.05 3.57 15.39
C SER A 52 1.41 3.95 15.70
N LEU A 53 1.82 5.21 15.50
CA LEU A 53 3.13 5.70 15.96
C LEU A 53 3.22 5.74 17.49
N ALA A 54 2.14 6.10 18.19
CA ALA A 54 2.11 6.03 19.65
C ALA A 54 2.34 4.60 20.19
N LEU A 55 1.98 3.55 19.43
CA LEU A 55 2.35 2.17 19.79
C LEU A 55 3.85 1.91 19.63
N VAL A 56 4.49 2.48 18.61
CA VAL A 56 5.94 2.41 18.41
C VAL A 56 6.66 3.12 19.58
N ASP A 57 6.23 4.33 19.93
CA ASP A 57 6.78 5.07 21.07
C ASP A 57 6.64 4.29 22.38
N SER A 58 5.46 3.72 22.62
CA SER A 58 5.19 2.90 23.80
C SER A 58 6.11 1.68 23.85
N ALA A 59 6.28 0.96 22.74
CA ALA A 59 7.17 -0.20 22.69
C ALA A 59 8.63 0.18 23.01
N ARG A 60 9.12 1.29 22.45
CA ARG A 60 10.47 1.78 22.73
C ARG A 60 10.66 2.23 24.17
N ALA A 61 9.64 2.85 24.78
CA ALA A 61 9.67 3.20 26.20
C ALA A 61 9.76 1.96 27.11
N HIS A 62 9.29 0.79 26.64
CA HIS A 62 9.41 -0.50 27.34
C HIS A 62 10.65 -1.32 26.92
N GLY A 63 11.61 -0.70 26.23
CA GLY A 63 12.89 -1.33 25.88
C GLY A 63 12.87 -2.22 24.64
N ILE A 64 11.76 -2.25 23.89
CA ILE A 64 11.68 -3.00 22.62
C ILE A 64 12.23 -2.10 21.51
N ASP A 65 13.31 -2.52 20.85
CA ASP A 65 13.89 -1.74 19.74
C ASP A 65 13.04 -1.86 18.47
N VAL A 66 12.09 -0.92 18.30
CA VAL A 66 11.19 -0.87 17.14
C VAL A 66 11.52 0.34 16.27
N LYS A 67 11.73 0.13 14.98
CA LYS A 67 11.88 1.17 13.96
C LYS A 67 10.84 0.99 12.85
N VAL A 68 10.58 2.08 12.14
CA VAL A 68 9.71 2.08 10.96
C VAL A 68 10.45 2.73 9.80
N ASP A 69 10.05 2.45 8.57
CA ASP A 69 10.48 3.22 7.41
C ASP A 69 9.28 3.64 6.54
N LEU A 70 9.52 4.55 5.60
CA LEU A 70 8.53 4.95 4.60
C LEU A 70 9.18 5.45 3.30
N TYR A 71 8.38 5.43 2.23
CA TYR A 71 8.61 6.21 1.01
C TYR A 71 7.76 7.49 0.98
N PRO A 72 8.23 8.59 0.34
CA PRO A 72 7.63 9.92 0.40
C PRO A 72 6.51 10.13 -0.63
N TYR A 73 5.54 9.22 -0.69
CA TYR A 73 4.44 9.23 -1.66
C TYR A 73 3.13 8.77 -1.04
N MET A 74 2.01 9.27 -1.57
CA MET A 74 0.65 8.93 -1.14
C MET A 74 0.07 7.73 -1.91
N ALA A 75 0.92 6.99 -2.63
CA ALA A 75 0.54 5.82 -3.38
C ALA A 75 1.52 4.66 -3.17
N GLY A 76 1.00 3.44 -3.16
CA GLY A 76 1.78 2.21 -3.14
C GLY A 76 1.79 1.53 -4.52
N SER A 77 2.57 0.45 -4.65
CA SER A 77 2.64 -0.36 -5.88
C SER A 77 2.53 -1.83 -5.52
N ALA A 78 1.62 -2.56 -6.18
CA ALA A 78 1.40 -3.99 -5.92
C ALA A 78 0.73 -4.68 -7.13
N GLY A 79 0.55 -6.00 -7.02
CA GLY A 79 -0.27 -6.79 -7.96
C GLY A 79 -1.75 -6.73 -7.64
N SER A 80 -2.61 -7.03 -8.63
CA SER A 80 -4.07 -6.98 -8.52
C SER A 80 -4.67 -7.89 -7.45
N SER A 81 -3.93 -8.88 -6.97
CA SER A 81 -4.35 -9.77 -5.87
C SER A 81 -4.70 -9.02 -4.58
N VAL A 82 -4.11 -7.85 -4.34
CA VAL A 82 -4.37 -7.06 -3.13
C VAL A 82 -5.78 -6.48 -3.06
N LEU A 83 -6.49 -6.42 -4.20
CA LEU A 83 -7.87 -5.94 -4.28
C LEU A 83 -8.89 -6.95 -3.76
N PHE A 84 -8.47 -8.18 -3.43
CA PHE A 84 -9.37 -9.24 -3.01
C PHE A 84 -9.13 -9.64 -1.54
N PRO A 85 -10.19 -9.96 -0.78
CA PRO A 85 -10.03 -10.67 0.49
C PRO A 85 -9.25 -11.98 0.31
N GLN A 86 -8.37 -12.31 1.26
CA GLN A 86 -7.44 -13.45 1.14
C GLN A 86 -8.13 -14.79 0.79
N TRP A 87 -9.32 -15.05 1.34
CA TRP A 87 -10.04 -16.30 1.10
C TRP A 87 -10.49 -16.45 -0.37
N VAL A 88 -10.71 -15.34 -1.07
CA VAL A 88 -11.10 -15.32 -2.49
C VAL A 88 -10.00 -15.90 -3.36
N LEU A 89 -8.73 -15.67 -2.98
CA LEU A 89 -7.53 -16.14 -3.70
C LEU A 89 -6.94 -17.43 -3.13
N ALA A 90 -7.42 -17.91 -1.98
CA ALA A 90 -6.90 -19.12 -1.33
C ALA A 90 -6.95 -20.32 -2.28
N GLY A 91 -5.87 -21.10 -2.39
CA GLY A 91 -5.80 -22.22 -3.35
C GLY A 91 -5.58 -21.80 -4.80
N GLY A 92 -5.17 -20.56 -5.06
CA GLY A 92 -4.67 -20.11 -6.36
C GLY A 92 -5.74 -19.79 -7.41
N GLN A 93 -5.29 -19.64 -8.66
CA GLN A 93 -6.11 -19.15 -9.78
C GLN A 93 -7.30 -20.07 -10.14
N ASP A 94 -7.13 -21.39 -10.04
CA ASP A 94 -8.22 -22.33 -10.31
C ASP A 94 -9.33 -22.24 -9.26
N SER A 95 -8.94 -22.14 -7.98
CA SER A 95 -9.88 -21.92 -6.89
C SER A 95 -10.59 -20.57 -7.01
N PHE A 96 -9.86 -19.52 -7.38
CA PHE A 96 -10.44 -18.21 -7.67
C PHE A 96 -11.49 -18.30 -8.78
N ARG A 97 -11.15 -18.96 -9.90
CA ARG A 97 -12.07 -19.18 -11.03
C ARG A 97 -13.35 -19.86 -10.58
N VAL A 98 -13.26 -20.97 -9.85
CA VAL A 98 -14.43 -21.68 -9.32
C VAL A 98 -15.33 -20.75 -8.50
N ARG A 99 -14.75 -19.97 -7.57
CA ARG A 99 -15.50 -19.05 -6.69
C ARG A 99 -16.23 -17.95 -7.43
N VAL A 100 -15.63 -17.39 -8.48
CA VAL A 100 -16.23 -16.29 -9.26
C VAL A 100 -17.17 -16.76 -10.37
N THR A 101 -17.21 -18.06 -10.67
CA THR A 101 -18.16 -18.67 -11.60
C THR A 101 -19.37 -19.33 -10.93
N ASP A 102 -19.22 -19.81 -9.69
CA ASP A 102 -20.33 -20.36 -8.91
C ASP A 102 -21.28 -19.22 -8.45
N PRO A 103 -22.57 -19.20 -8.83
CA PRO A 103 -23.48 -18.10 -8.50
C PRO A 103 -23.59 -17.79 -7.01
N THR A 104 -23.57 -18.83 -6.17
CA THR A 104 -23.70 -18.70 -4.71
C THR A 104 -22.47 -18.00 -4.13
N THR A 105 -21.28 -18.48 -4.51
CA THR A 105 -20.02 -17.94 -4.02
C THR A 105 -19.72 -16.58 -4.64
N ARG A 106 -20.06 -16.37 -5.90
CA ARG A 106 -19.83 -15.12 -6.63
C ARG A 106 -20.48 -13.92 -5.94
N SER A 107 -21.73 -14.03 -5.51
CA SER A 107 -22.42 -12.94 -4.79
C SER A 107 -21.67 -12.53 -3.53
N ARG A 108 -21.14 -13.52 -2.79
CA ARG A 108 -20.31 -13.26 -1.60
C ARG A 108 -18.97 -12.63 -1.98
N VAL A 109 -18.29 -13.12 -3.02
CA VAL A 109 -17.03 -12.55 -3.51
C VAL A 109 -17.24 -11.09 -3.91
N GLU A 110 -18.26 -10.79 -4.71
CA GLU A 110 -18.55 -9.44 -5.18
C GLU A 110 -18.80 -8.50 -4.01
N LYS A 111 -19.68 -8.88 -3.07
CA LYS A 111 -20.01 -8.06 -1.90
C LYS A 111 -18.80 -7.80 -0.99
N GLU A 112 -18.03 -8.82 -0.65
CA GLU A 112 -16.87 -8.65 0.23
C GLU A 112 -15.72 -7.92 -0.46
N THR A 113 -15.54 -8.11 -1.77
CA THR A 113 -14.54 -7.37 -2.56
C THR A 113 -14.96 -5.91 -2.72
N GLU A 114 -16.25 -5.60 -2.86
CA GLU A 114 -16.77 -4.23 -2.90
C GLU A 114 -16.44 -3.48 -1.60
N ASP A 115 -16.77 -4.04 -0.43
CA ASP A 115 -16.41 -3.45 0.87
C ASP A 115 -14.90 -3.32 1.07
N TRP A 116 -14.14 -4.35 0.65
CA TRP A 116 -12.68 -4.35 0.71
C TRP A 116 -12.07 -3.23 -0.13
N MET A 117 -12.44 -3.15 -1.40
CA MET A 117 -11.96 -2.14 -2.34
C MET A 117 -12.41 -0.74 -1.94
N HIS A 118 -13.64 -0.57 -1.46
CA HIS A 118 -14.16 0.73 -1.08
C HIS A 118 -13.34 1.29 0.10
N ARG A 119 -13.25 0.53 1.20
CA ARG A 119 -12.73 1.06 2.46
C ARG A 119 -11.21 1.14 2.49
N ASP A 120 -10.52 0.17 1.88
CA ASP A 120 -9.07 0.02 2.06
C ASP A 120 -8.25 0.54 0.86
N TRP A 121 -8.89 0.76 -0.31
CA TRP A 121 -8.15 1.06 -1.56
C TRP A 121 -8.66 2.29 -2.32
N THR A 122 -9.91 2.26 -2.79
CA THR A 122 -10.42 3.14 -3.84
C THR A 122 -11.41 4.19 -3.35
N GLY A 123 -12.12 3.97 -2.25
CA GLY A 123 -13.18 4.87 -1.80
C GLY A 123 -14.25 5.14 -2.87
N GLY A 124 -14.53 4.17 -3.75
CA GLY A 124 -15.45 4.34 -4.88
C GLY A 124 -14.88 5.01 -6.12
N ASP A 125 -13.60 5.39 -6.15
CA ASP A 125 -12.97 6.05 -7.29
C ASP A 125 -11.89 5.18 -7.97
N LEU A 126 -12.21 4.65 -9.14
CA LEU A 126 -11.33 3.83 -9.97
C LEU A 126 -10.16 4.63 -10.57
N SER A 127 -10.18 5.97 -10.49
CA SER A 127 -9.02 6.77 -10.87
C SER A 127 -7.83 6.47 -9.98
N ARG A 128 -8.04 5.98 -8.75
CA ARG A 128 -6.97 5.65 -7.79
C ARG A 128 -6.17 4.40 -8.15
N ILE A 129 -6.54 3.68 -9.20
CA ILE A 129 -5.80 2.52 -9.70
C ILE A 129 -5.20 2.88 -11.06
N GLN A 130 -3.88 3.05 -11.11
CA GLN A 130 -3.15 3.26 -12.36
C GLN A 130 -2.40 1.98 -12.74
N PHE A 131 -2.64 1.45 -13.94
CA PHE A 131 -1.98 0.24 -14.40
C PHE A 131 -0.50 0.52 -14.67
N ARG A 132 0.37 -0.28 -14.04
CA ARG A 132 1.78 -0.37 -14.42
C ARG A 132 1.95 -1.31 -15.61
N ARG A 133 1.25 -2.43 -15.54
CA ARG A 133 1.27 -3.48 -16.54
C ARG A 133 -0.02 -4.26 -16.50
N LEU A 134 -0.78 -4.21 -17.58
CA LEU A 134 -2.00 -4.97 -17.82
C LEU A 134 -1.81 -5.83 -19.07
N ARG A 135 -1.32 -7.08 -18.88
CA ARG A 135 -0.92 -7.95 -20.00
C ARG A 135 -2.07 -8.26 -20.96
N ALA A 136 -3.28 -8.41 -20.44
CA ALA A 136 -4.47 -8.68 -21.25
C ALA A 136 -4.83 -7.51 -22.17
N PHE A 137 -4.47 -6.27 -21.78
CA PHE A 137 -4.78 -5.05 -22.53
C PHE A 137 -3.61 -4.05 -22.47
N PRO A 138 -2.49 -4.30 -23.17
CA PRO A 138 -1.26 -3.50 -23.05
C PRO A 138 -1.43 -2.01 -23.37
N GLY A 139 -2.45 -1.64 -24.17
CA GLY A 139 -2.79 -0.24 -24.47
C GLY A 139 -3.30 0.56 -23.27
N TYR A 140 -3.51 -0.08 -22.12
CA TYR A 140 -3.86 0.57 -20.86
C TYR A 140 -2.69 0.69 -19.88
N ASP A 141 -1.49 0.24 -20.25
CA ASP A 141 -0.30 0.51 -19.43
C ASP A 141 -0.13 2.04 -19.27
N GLY A 142 0.04 2.49 -18.03
CA GLY A 142 0.08 3.90 -17.65
C GLY A 142 -1.28 4.58 -17.47
N LYS A 143 -2.38 3.99 -17.97
CA LYS A 143 -3.74 4.50 -17.81
C LYS A 143 -4.36 4.08 -16.47
N ARG A 144 -5.48 4.71 -16.12
CA ARG A 144 -6.25 4.39 -14.91
C ARG A 144 -7.35 3.37 -15.20
N MET A 145 -7.78 2.64 -14.17
CA MET A 145 -8.94 1.74 -14.28
C MET A 145 -10.22 2.53 -14.62
N SER A 146 -10.32 3.80 -14.21
CA SER A 146 -11.38 4.71 -14.65
C SER A 146 -11.41 4.94 -16.16
N ASP A 147 -10.24 4.96 -16.83
CA ASP A 147 -10.16 5.13 -18.29
C ASP A 147 -10.70 3.88 -18.99
N LEU A 148 -10.35 2.69 -18.49
CA LEU A 148 -10.90 1.42 -18.97
C LEU A 148 -12.42 1.34 -18.77
N ALA A 149 -12.93 1.81 -17.62
CA ALA A 149 -14.36 1.88 -17.36
C ALA A 149 -15.05 2.83 -18.35
N ALA A 150 -14.52 4.02 -18.55
CA ALA A 150 -15.07 5.03 -19.46
C ALA A 150 -15.11 4.54 -20.91
N ASP A 151 -14.03 3.94 -21.40
CA ASP A 151 -13.95 3.38 -22.77
C ASP A 151 -14.99 2.26 -23.00
N ARG A 152 -15.44 1.61 -21.93
CA ARG A 152 -16.47 0.55 -21.96
C ARG A 152 -17.88 1.07 -21.62
N GLY A 153 -18.05 2.38 -21.44
CA GLY A 153 -19.33 2.98 -21.04
C GLY A 153 -19.80 2.57 -19.64
N LEU A 154 -18.89 2.15 -18.76
CA LEU A 154 -19.18 1.76 -17.39
C LEU A 154 -18.99 2.96 -16.44
N PRO A 155 -19.85 3.12 -15.42
CA PRO A 155 -19.72 4.21 -14.45
C PRO A 155 -18.49 4.00 -13.54
N ASN A 156 -17.87 5.09 -13.10
CA ASN A 156 -16.80 5.07 -12.10
C ASN A 156 -17.39 4.85 -10.69
N ASN A 157 -17.44 3.59 -10.23
CA ASN A 157 -17.92 3.21 -8.90
C ASN A 157 -17.39 1.82 -8.49
N ASP A 158 -17.67 1.41 -7.24
CA ASP A 158 -17.17 0.14 -6.69
C ASP A 158 -17.67 -1.09 -7.46
N LYS A 159 -18.94 -1.09 -7.90
CA LYS A 159 -19.50 -2.23 -8.67
C LYS A 159 -18.74 -2.47 -9.97
N THR A 160 -18.46 -1.41 -10.72
CA THR A 160 -17.60 -1.47 -11.91
C THR A 160 -16.19 -1.92 -11.52
N GLY A 161 -15.66 -1.40 -10.41
CA GLY A 161 -14.35 -1.78 -9.88
C GLY A 161 -14.20 -3.27 -9.64
N VAL A 162 -15.15 -3.87 -8.91
CA VAL A 162 -15.19 -5.30 -8.61
C VAL A 162 -15.34 -6.13 -9.88
N GLN A 163 -16.25 -5.73 -10.78
CA GLN A 163 -16.43 -6.39 -12.07
C GLN A 163 -15.12 -6.43 -12.86
N LEU A 164 -14.46 -5.28 -13.03
CA LEU A 164 -13.19 -5.19 -13.76
C LEU A 164 -12.07 -5.92 -13.03
N ALA A 165 -11.97 -5.82 -11.69
CA ALA A 165 -10.97 -6.53 -10.92
C ALA A 165 -11.07 -8.04 -11.14
N ILE A 166 -12.28 -8.62 -11.05
CA ILE A 166 -12.51 -10.06 -11.28
C ILE A 166 -12.14 -10.44 -12.72
N GLU A 167 -12.62 -9.69 -13.72
CA GLU A 167 -12.33 -9.94 -15.14
C GLU A 167 -10.82 -9.94 -15.40
N LEU A 168 -10.13 -8.89 -14.96
CA LEU A 168 -8.70 -8.74 -15.20
C LEU A 168 -7.89 -9.77 -14.41
N GLN A 169 -8.32 -10.14 -13.20
CA GLN A 169 -7.69 -11.21 -12.42
C GLN A 169 -7.83 -12.57 -13.12
N LEU A 170 -9.00 -12.89 -13.68
CA LEU A 170 -9.22 -14.10 -14.49
C LEU A 170 -8.35 -14.12 -15.76
N ALA A 171 -8.01 -12.94 -16.29
CA ALA A 171 -7.14 -12.76 -17.45
C ALA A 171 -5.63 -12.73 -17.10
N GLY A 172 -5.25 -13.16 -15.89
CA GLY A 172 -3.86 -13.25 -15.45
C GLY A 172 -3.38 -12.10 -14.56
N GLY A 173 -4.30 -11.20 -14.17
CA GLY A 173 -4.02 -10.09 -13.26
C GLY A 173 -3.21 -8.96 -13.88
N PHE A 174 -2.86 -7.99 -13.04
CA PHE A 174 -2.08 -6.82 -13.42
C PHE A 174 -1.21 -6.35 -12.26
N SER A 175 -0.27 -5.45 -12.53
CA SER A 175 0.35 -4.62 -11.50
C SER A 175 -0.10 -3.18 -11.64
N ALA A 176 -0.22 -2.48 -10.52
CA ALA A 176 -0.73 -1.13 -10.49
C ALA A 176 -0.09 -0.29 -9.38
N ILE A 177 -0.23 1.02 -9.55
CA ILE A 177 -0.05 2.05 -8.54
C ILE A 177 -1.42 2.32 -7.93
N TYR A 178 -1.49 2.34 -6.60
CA TYR A 178 -2.73 2.52 -5.85
C TYR A 178 -2.63 3.75 -4.96
N HIS A 179 -3.52 4.72 -5.17
CA HIS A 179 -3.56 6.00 -4.45
C HIS A 179 -4.47 5.92 -3.22
N PHE A 180 -3.96 5.41 -2.10
CA PHE A 180 -4.76 5.10 -0.90
C PHE A 180 -4.28 5.80 0.38
N MET A 181 -3.19 6.57 0.36
CA MET A 181 -2.64 7.27 1.54
C MET A 181 -2.95 8.77 1.51
N ASP A 182 -2.85 9.41 2.68
CA ASP A 182 -2.94 10.86 2.85
C ASP A 182 -1.55 11.50 3.10
N GLU A 183 -1.34 12.72 2.60
CA GLU A 183 -0.03 13.41 2.75
C GLU A 183 0.25 13.83 4.20
N ALA A 184 -0.77 14.09 5.03
CA ALA A 184 -0.56 14.41 6.44
C ALA A 184 -0.07 13.19 7.23
N ASP A 185 -0.55 11.99 6.88
CA ASP A 185 -0.02 10.73 7.43
C ASP A 185 1.44 10.49 7.03
N VAL A 186 1.76 10.64 5.74
CA VAL A 186 3.15 10.52 5.24
C VAL A 186 4.08 11.51 5.96
N THR A 187 3.64 12.77 6.10
CA THR A 187 4.39 13.82 6.79
C THR A 187 4.61 13.48 8.26
N ARG A 188 3.58 12.99 8.95
CA ARG A 188 3.65 12.62 10.38
C ARG A 188 4.63 11.48 10.61
N ILE A 189 4.59 10.45 9.77
CA ILE A 189 5.52 9.31 9.86
C ILE A 189 6.95 9.81 9.55
N MET A 190 7.12 10.65 8.53
CA MET A 190 8.42 11.24 8.18
C MET A 190 9.06 11.99 9.36
N GLN A 191 8.26 12.72 10.14
CA GLN A 191 8.72 13.48 11.31
C GLN A 191 9.02 12.62 12.54
N HIS A 192 8.57 11.36 12.55
CA HIS A 192 8.74 10.49 13.71
C HIS A 192 10.23 10.17 13.95
N PRO A 193 10.75 10.25 15.19
CA PRO A 193 12.19 10.10 15.47
C PRO A 193 12.81 8.78 14.99
N PHE A 194 12.02 7.70 15.01
CA PHE A 194 12.42 6.34 14.67
C PHE A 194 12.04 5.92 13.24
N ALA A 195 11.58 6.86 12.42
CA ALA A 195 11.36 6.64 11.00
C ALA A 195 12.66 6.79 10.21
N MET A 196 12.86 5.88 9.25
CA MET A 196 13.92 5.90 8.23
C MET A 196 13.31 6.03 6.84
N PHE A 197 14.14 6.35 5.84
CA PHE A 197 13.68 6.45 4.45
C PHE A 197 14.07 5.24 3.62
N GLU A 198 13.12 4.74 2.85
CA GLU A 198 13.34 3.69 1.88
C GLU A 198 12.54 3.96 0.60
N THR A 199 12.86 3.22 -0.47
CA THR A 199 12.29 3.50 -1.80
C THR A 199 11.06 2.68 -2.11
N ASP A 200 11.03 1.42 -1.67
CA ASP A 200 10.12 0.34 -2.07
C ASP A 200 10.03 0.24 -3.61
N GLY A 201 11.08 0.69 -4.28
CA GLY A 201 11.16 0.79 -5.73
C GLY A 201 11.38 -0.57 -6.35
N ASP A 202 10.65 -0.87 -7.41
CA ASP A 202 10.99 -2.02 -8.24
C ASP A 202 12.33 -1.79 -8.95
N PRO A 203 13.09 -2.88 -9.22
CA PRO A 203 14.33 -2.82 -9.98
C PRO A 203 14.02 -2.63 -11.48
N VAL A 204 13.70 -1.40 -11.87
CA VAL A 204 13.30 -1.03 -13.24
C VAL A 204 14.29 -0.06 -13.88
N GLY A 205 14.62 -0.28 -15.15
CA GLY A 205 15.47 0.63 -15.92
C GLY A 205 14.78 1.96 -16.22
N TYR A 206 15.53 3.06 -16.18
CA TYR A 206 15.00 4.40 -16.44
C TYR A 206 14.28 4.48 -17.80
N GLY A 207 13.07 5.04 -17.81
CA GLY A 207 12.24 5.18 -19.01
C GLY A 207 11.57 3.89 -19.49
N ILE A 208 11.71 2.77 -18.77
CA ILE A 208 11.08 1.50 -19.13
C ILE A 208 9.77 1.31 -18.36
N GLY A 209 8.67 1.17 -19.10
CA GLY A 209 7.34 0.92 -18.54
C GLY A 209 6.79 2.09 -17.74
N PHE A 210 5.88 1.80 -16.81
CA PHE A 210 5.18 2.81 -16.00
C PHE A 210 5.37 2.61 -14.50
N PRO A 211 6.61 2.41 -13.99
CA PRO A 211 6.84 2.08 -12.60
C PRO A 211 6.37 3.20 -11.66
N HIS A 212 6.20 2.85 -10.38
CA HIS A 212 5.94 3.86 -9.36
C HIS A 212 7.13 4.84 -9.28
N PRO A 213 6.89 6.18 -9.24
CA PRO A 213 7.97 7.18 -9.28
C PRO A 213 8.99 7.05 -8.13
N ARG A 214 8.61 6.37 -7.04
CA ARG A 214 9.49 5.99 -5.92
C ARG A 214 10.75 5.23 -6.36
N SER A 215 10.69 4.46 -7.45
CA SER A 215 11.87 3.77 -8.01
C SER A 215 13.02 4.70 -8.42
N TYR A 216 12.74 5.98 -8.70
CA TYR A 216 13.77 6.95 -9.13
C TYR A 216 13.86 8.17 -8.23
N GLY A 217 12.75 8.56 -7.60
CA GLY A 217 12.58 9.89 -7.03
C GLY A 217 12.61 9.99 -5.52
N THR A 218 12.67 8.89 -4.76
CA THR A 218 12.50 8.92 -3.29
C THR A 218 13.40 9.93 -2.59
N PHE A 219 14.71 9.77 -2.66
CA PHE A 219 15.63 10.64 -1.90
C PHE A 219 15.65 12.09 -2.41
N PRO A 220 15.68 12.35 -3.74
CA PRO A 220 15.53 13.71 -4.25
C PRO A 220 14.20 14.38 -3.87
N ARG A 221 13.10 13.62 -3.80
CA ARG A 221 11.79 14.14 -3.37
C ARG A 221 11.80 14.52 -1.90
N ILE A 222 12.45 13.76 -1.03
CA ILE A 222 12.64 14.12 0.38
C ILE A 222 13.38 15.46 0.48
N LEU A 223 14.54 15.57 -0.17
CA LEU A 223 15.39 16.76 -0.09
C LEU A 223 14.75 18.00 -0.75
N GLY A 224 14.06 17.82 -1.87
CA GLY A 224 13.40 18.92 -2.58
C GLY A 224 12.06 19.30 -1.96
N ARG A 225 11.09 18.38 -2.00
CA ARG A 225 9.72 18.69 -1.56
C ARG A 225 9.64 18.83 -0.05
N TYR A 226 10.12 17.84 0.70
CA TYR A 226 9.84 17.77 2.14
C TYR A 226 10.81 18.61 2.99
N VAL A 227 12.07 18.76 2.58
CA VAL A 227 13.01 19.66 3.26
C VAL A 227 12.90 21.09 2.75
N ARG A 228 13.21 21.35 1.47
CA ARG A 228 13.31 22.71 0.94
C ARG A 228 11.95 23.40 0.77
N ASP A 229 10.97 22.73 0.16
CA ASP A 229 9.73 23.39 -0.26
C ASP A 229 8.68 23.44 0.87
N LEU A 230 8.55 22.36 1.65
CA LEU A 230 7.52 22.22 2.70
C LEU A 230 8.05 22.39 4.13
N ASN A 231 9.37 22.42 4.35
CA ASN A 231 10.00 22.55 5.67
C ASN A 231 9.49 21.51 6.70
N VAL A 232 9.22 20.28 6.25
CA VAL A 232 8.76 19.17 7.10
C VAL A 232 9.88 18.65 8.00
N LEU A 233 11.11 18.67 7.49
CA LEU A 233 12.34 18.27 8.19
C LEU A 233 13.44 19.30 7.93
N THR A 234 14.41 19.40 8.83
CA THR A 234 15.69 20.04 8.49
C THR A 234 16.50 19.14 7.55
N LEU A 235 17.48 19.72 6.85
CA LEU A 235 18.36 18.96 5.98
C LEU A 235 19.14 17.91 6.76
N GLU A 236 19.66 18.27 7.94
CA GLU A 236 20.45 17.39 8.81
C GLU A 236 19.64 16.19 9.27
N GLU A 237 18.39 16.40 9.72
CA GLU A 237 17.51 15.32 10.14
C GLU A 237 17.14 14.41 8.96
N ALA A 238 16.91 14.98 7.77
CA ALA A 238 16.65 14.18 6.58
C ALA A 238 17.85 13.31 6.21
N ILE A 239 19.06 13.86 6.21
CA ILE A 239 20.30 13.11 5.93
C ILE A 239 20.48 12.01 6.96
N ARG A 240 20.35 12.32 8.26
CA ARG A 240 20.41 11.33 9.34
C ARG A 240 19.48 10.14 9.06
N LYS A 241 18.21 10.38 8.75
CA LYS A 241 17.21 9.33 8.47
C LYS A 241 17.49 8.46 7.23
N MET A 242 18.36 8.90 6.32
CA MET A 242 18.78 8.12 5.15
C MET A 242 20.23 7.60 5.24
N THR A 243 20.91 7.79 6.38
CA THR A 243 22.31 7.34 6.55
C THR A 243 22.64 6.68 7.89
N SER A 244 22.02 7.07 9.03
CA SER A 244 22.49 6.71 10.39
C SER A 244 21.39 6.62 11.45
#